data_AF-A0A920GKY6-F1
#
_entry.id   AF-A0A920GKY6-F1
#
_cell.length_a   1.000
_cell.length_b   1.000
_cell.length_c   1.000
_cell.angle_alpha   90.00
_cell.angle_beta   90.00
_cell.angle_gamma   90.00
#
_symmetry.space_group_name_H-M   'P 1'
#
loop_
_entity.id
_entity.type
_entity.pdbx_description
1 polymer ?
#
loop_
_entity_poly.entity_id
_entity_poly.type
_entity_poly.pdbx_seq_one_letter_code
_entity_poly.pdbx_strand_id
1 'polypeptide(L)'
;MYKDEASSRYYDGTAIHWYESTYDYFPEELQYAHKRPQKISHSNRSLCRLRSACLERRQMVLEKEATDWGYDWRGREKYLHPKYAPVNRYARDIIGCLNNWVDGWVDWNMVLDTKGGPNWANNWCIAL
;
A
#
# COMPACT_ATOMS: atom_id res chain seq x y z
N MET A 1 14.63 12.81 11.84
CA MET A 1 13.76 13.76 11.12
C MET A 1 13.36 14.92 12.02
N TYR A 2 12.59 14.67 13.10
CA TYR A 2 12.02 15.73 13.95
C TYR A 2 12.64 15.79 15.37
N LYS A 3 13.96 15.73 15.49
CA LYS A 3 14.62 15.69 16.82
C LYS A 3 14.76 17.10 17.42
N ASP A 4 15.07 18.08 16.59
CA ASP A 4 15.34 19.47 16.97
C ASP A 4 14.91 20.42 15.84
N GLU A 5 14.87 21.71 16.12
CA GLU A 5 14.46 22.75 15.16
C GLU A 5 15.45 22.89 13.99
N ALA A 6 16.74 22.60 14.24
CA ALA A 6 17.77 22.64 13.22
C ALA A 6 17.52 21.58 12.13
N SER A 7 17.09 20.38 12.51
CA SER A 7 16.73 19.29 11.60
C SER A 7 15.32 19.42 11.04
N SER A 8 14.33 19.82 11.84
CA SER A 8 12.90 19.82 11.44
C SER A 8 12.56 20.78 10.31
N ARG A 9 13.36 21.85 10.12
CA ARG A 9 13.16 22.83 9.04
C ARG A 9 13.28 22.25 7.63
N TYR A 10 13.91 21.08 7.47
CA TYR A 10 14.19 20.49 6.15
C TYR A 10 13.19 19.42 5.68
N TYR A 11 12.14 19.13 6.46
CA TYR A 11 11.28 17.97 6.17
C TYR A 11 9.80 18.32 6.09
N ASP A 12 9.17 18.50 4.93
CA ASP A 12 7.75 18.91 4.85
C ASP A 12 6.72 17.83 5.14
N GLY A 13 7.15 16.60 5.38
CA GLY A 13 6.25 15.46 5.50
C GLY A 13 6.93 14.18 5.96
N THR A 14 6.08 13.20 6.26
CA THR A 14 6.49 11.80 6.31
C THR A 14 5.73 11.04 5.23
N ALA A 15 6.44 10.40 4.30
CA ALA A 15 5.80 9.47 3.37
C ALA A 15 5.76 8.06 3.98
N ILE A 16 4.64 7.35 3.79
CA ILE A 16 4.40 6.02 4.37
C ILE A 16 4.01 5.04 3.26
N HIS A 17 4.52 3.81 3.32
CA HIS A 17 4.22 2.74 2.36
C HIS A 17 3.48 1.59 3.03
N TRP A 18 2.53 0.95 2.33
CA TRP A 18 1.67 -0.11 2.90
C TRP A 18 1.93 -1.50 2.31
N TYR A 19 2.82 -2.25 2.93
CA TYR A 19 3.14 -3.64 2.54
C TYR A 19 2.86 -4.68 3.63
N GLU A 20 2.44 -4.26 4.81
CA GLU A 20 2.40 -5.08 6.02
C GLU A 20 1.06 -5.81 6.24
N SER A 21 0.01 -5.45 5.52
CA SER A 21 -1.28 -6.16 5.56
C SER A 21 -2.06 -6.01 4.25
N THR A 22 -2.91 -6.99 3.95
CA THR A 22 -3.91 -6.90 2.88
C THR A 22 -5.26 -6.37 3.33
N TYR A 23 -5.44 -6.14 4.65
CA TYR A 23 -6.71 -5.67 5.18
C TYR A 23 -6.63 -4.57 6.24
N ASP A 24 -5.52 -4.50 6.97
CA ASP A 24 -5.31 -3.48 7.99
C ASP A 24 -4.51 -2.32 7.38
N TYR A 25 -4.99 -1.11 7.63
CA TYR A 25 -4.32 0.13 7.20
C TYR A 25 -3.63 0.83 8.38
N PHE A 26 -3.53 0.16 9.53
CA PHE A 26 -2.72 0.56 10.68
C PHE A 26 -3.06 1.98 11.18
N PRO A 27 -4.31 2.21 11.62
CA PRO A 27 -4.76 3.53 12.08
C PRO A 27 -3.97 4.03 13.29
N GLU A 28 -3.55 3.15 14.21
CA GLU A 28 -2.83 3.55 15.41
C GLU A 28 -1.46 4.14 15.08
N GLU A 29 -0.77 3.58 14.09
CA GLU A 29 0.51 4.03 13.57
C GLU A 29 0.38 5.38 12.87
N LEU A 30 -0.70 5.59 12.10
CA LEU A 30 -1.01 6.87 11.48
C LEU A 30 -1.30 7.95 12.54
N GLN A 31 -2.12 7.63 13.54
CA GLN A 31 -2.40 8.55 14.65
C GLN A 31 -1.14 8.84 15.49
N TYR A 32 -0.28 7.84 15.69
CA TYR A 32 1.01 8.01 16.34
C TYR A 32 1.93 8.94 15.54
N ALA A 33 1.99 8.77 14.21
CA ALA A 33 2.76 9.63 13.34
C ALA A 33 2.26 11.09 13.38
N HIS A 34 0.94 11.29 13.38
CA HIS A 34 0.32 12.62 13.42
C HIS A 34 0.59 13.40 14.73
N LYS A 35 0.78 12.70 15.87
CA LYS A 35 1.12 13.36 17.15
C LYS A 35 2.45 14.12 17.11
N ARG A 36 3.28 13.93 16.07
CA ARG A 36 4.52 14.68 15.87
C ARG A 36 4.17 16.07 15.29
N PRO A 37 4.65 17.17 15.89
CA PRO A 37 4.31 18.51 15.44
C PRO A 37 4.83 18.75 14.03
N GLN A 38 3.87 19.02 13.13
CA GLN A 38 4.05 19.34 11.72
C GLN A 38 4.70 18.20 10.94
N LYS A 39 3.91 17.53 10.09
CA LYS A 39 4.10 17.56 8.63
C LYS A 39 3.40 16.41 7.88
N ILE A 40 2.97 16.76 6.67
CA ILE A 40 2.03 16.08 5.78
C ILE A 40 2.35 14.58 5.62
N SER A 41 1.35 13.71 5.81
CA SER A 41 1.52 12.28 5.53
C SER A 41 1.05 11.98 4.10
N HIS A 42 1.96 11.51 3.24
CA HIS A 42 1.60 10.98 1.92
C HIS A 42 1.69 9.46 1.97
N SER A 43 0.61 8.77 1.61
CA SER A 43 0.58 7.31 1.54
C SER A 43 0.89 6.81 0.13
N ASN A 44 1.74 5.79 0.04
CA ASN A 44 2.06 5.08 -1.19
C ASN A 44 1.78 3.57 -1.03
N ARG A 45 0.67 3.16 -1.62
CA ARG A 45 0.32 1.87 -2.24
C ARG A 45 0.34 0.52 -1.48
N SER A 46 -0.62 -0.32 -1.93
CA SER A 46 -0.72 -1.79 -1.96
C SER A 46 0.05 -2.52 -3.12
N LEU A 47 0.98 -3.42 -2.79
CA LEU A 47 1.46 -4.45 -3.73
C LEU A 47 0.37 -5.53 -3.90
N CYS A 48 -0.07 -5.81 -5.14
CA CYS A 48 -0.77 -7.05 -5.45
C CYS A 48 0.12 -7.92 -6.35
N ARG A 49 0.26 -9.19 -5.99
CA ARG A 49 0.94 -10.20 -6.80
C ARG A 49 -0.12 -11.16 -7.33
N LEU A 50 -0.34 -11.16 -8.65
CA LEU A 50 -1.23 -12.11 -9.31
C LEU A 50 -0.40 -13.28 -9.84
N ARG A 51 -0.95 -14.49 -9.74
CA ARG A 51 -0.44 -15.65 -10.50
C ARG A 51 -0.75 -15.40 -11.98
N SER A 52 0.22 -15.63 -12.86
CA SER A 52 0.29 -15.18 -14.27
C SER A 52 -0.90 -15.50 -15.20
N ALA A 53 -1.88 -16.29 -14.76
CA ALA A 53 -3.08 -16.63 -15.54
C ALA A 53 -4.27 -15.65 -15.34
N CYS A 54 -4.14 -14.63 -14.48
CA CYS A 54 -5.29 -13.86 -13.98
C CYS A 54 -5.62 -12.56 -14.76
N LEU A 55 -4.81 -12.14 -15.72
CA LEU A 55 -4.95 -10.82 -16.38
C LEU A 55 -6.05 -10.71 -17.44
N GLU A 56 -6.73 -11.81 -17.80
CA GLU A 56 -7.76 -11.78 -18.85
C GLU A 56 -9.16 -11.38 -18.35
N ARG A 57 -9.42 -11.34 -17.03
CA ARG A 57 -10.77 -11.13 -16.49
C ARG A 57 -10.87 -9.83 -15.68
N ARG A 58 -11.49 -8.80 -16.27
CA ARG A 58 -11.90 -7.53 -15.62
C ARG A 58 -12.72 -7.70 -14.33
N GLN A 59 -13.27 -8.89 -14.10
CA GLN A 59 -14.14 -9.21 -12.96
C GLN A 59 -13.36 -9.42 -11.64
N MET A 60 -12.05 -9.68 -11.70
CA MET A 60 -11.26 -10.08 -10.53
C MET A 60 -10.89 -8.94 -9.57
N VAL A 61 -11.00 -7.66 -9.97
CA VAL A 61 -10.85 -6.53 -9.04
C VAL A 61 -11.89 -6.57 -7.91
N LEU A 62 -13.03 -7.23 -8.18
CA LEU A 62 -14.14 -7.42 -7.26
C LEU A 62 -14.06 -8.74 -6.46
N GLU A 63 -13.34 -9.75 -6.97
CA GLU A 63 -13.26 -11.08 -6.37
C GLU A 63 -12.12 -11.20 -5.35
N LYS A 64 -12.32 -12.01 -4.30
CA LYS A 64 -11.33 -12.21 -3.23
C LYS A 64 -10.26 -13.25 -3.56
N GLU A 65 -9.64 -13.13 -4.73
CA GLU A 65 -8.63 -14.08 -5.22
C GLU A 65 -7.22 -13.49 -5.32
N ALA A 66 -7.06 -12.17 -5.17
CA ALA A 66 -5.74 -11.54 -5.21
C ALA A 66 -4.94 -11.84 -3.93
N THR A 67 -3.63 -11.93 -4.09
CA THR A 67 -2.65 -12.13 -3.02
C THR A 67 -1.59 -11.04 -3.08
N ASP A 68 -0.83 -10.85 -2.01
CA ASP A 68 0.38 -10.04 -2.02
C ASP A 68 1.62 -10.90 -1.74
N TRP A 69 2.78 -10.26 -1.54
CA TRP A 69 4.02 -10.97 -1.23
C TRP A 69 3.93 -11.74 0.10
N GLY A 70 3.20 -11.24 1.08
CA GLY A 70 3.12 -11.84 2.40
C GLY A 70 2.29 -13.12 2.42
N TYR A 71 1.38 -13.30 1.46
CA TYR A 71 0.62 -14.55 1.31
C TYR A 71 1.54 -15.77 1.16
N ASP A 72 2.60 -15.67 0.37
CA ASP A 72 3.55 -16.76 0.16
C ASP A 72 4.64 -16.76 1.24
N TRP A 73 5.23 -15.59 1.51
CA TRP A 73 6.54 -15.47 2.16
C TRP A 73 6.51 -14.97 3.61
N ARG A 74 5.40 -14.41 4.10
CA ARG A 74 5.35 -13.89 5.47
C ARG A 74 5.39 -15.05 6.47
N GLY A 75 6.14 -14.85 7.55
CA GLY A 75 6.25 -15.80 8.66
C GLY A 75 5.01 -15.77 9.58
N ARG A 76 5.24 -15.46 10.87
CA ARG A 76 4.19 -15.50 11.91
C ARG A 76 3.01 -14.57 11.64
N GLU A 77 3.22 -13.47 10.93
CA GLU A 77 2.20 -12.47 10.61
C GLU A 77 1.46 -12.75 9.30
N LYS A 78 1.56 -13.97 8.76
CA LYS A 78 0.83 -14.38 7.54
C LYS A 78 -0.68 -14.19 7.66
N TYR A 79 -1.23 -14.17 8.88
CA TYR A 79 -2.64 -13.84 9.11
C TYR A 79 -3.03 -12.43 8.65
N LEU A 80 -2.08 -11.49 8.52
CA LEU A 80 -2.29 -10.15 7.97
C LEU A 80 -2.39 -10.14 6.44
N HIS A 81 -2.09 -11.26 5.78
CA HIS A 81 -2.03 -11.37 4.32
C HIS A 81 -3.00 -12.42 3.73
N PRO A 82 -4.30 -12.44 4.09
CA PRO A 82 -5.27 -13.28 3.40
C PRO A 82 -5.47 -12.83 1.95
N LYS A 83 -6.09 -13.69 1.14
CA LYS A 83 -6.61 -13.30 -0.17
C LYS A 83 -7.62 -12.17 -0.03
N TYR A 84 -7.67 -11.27 -1.01
CA TYR A 84 -8.50 -10.07 -0.97
C TYR A 84 -8.99 -9.67 -2.36
N ALA A 85 -10.01 -8.82 -2.38
CA ALA A 85 -10.44 -8.13 -3.60
C ALA A 85 -9.67 -6.81 -3.71
N PRO A 86 -8.91 -6.57 -4.79
CA PRO A 86 -8.09 -5.36 -4.94
C PRO A 86 -8.87 -4.07 -4.72
N VAL A 87 -10.10 -3.96 -5.25
CA VAL A 87 -10.93 -2.76 -5.10
C VAL A 87 -11.20 -2.44 -3.62
N ASN A 88 -11.47 -3.47 -2.81
CA ASN A 88 -11.83 -3.30 -1.41
C ASN A 88 -10.60 -2.90 -0.58
N ARG A 89 -9.42 -3.39 -0.94
CA ARG A 89 -8.16 -2.99 -0.30
C ARG A 89 -7.85 -1.53 -0.63
N TYR A 90 -7.86 -1.15 -1.91
CA TYR A 90 -7.59 0.23 -2.34
C TYR A 90 -8.56 1.23 -1.71
N ALA A 91 -9.87 0.97 -1.80
CA ALA A 91 -10.88 1.85 -1.22
C ALA A 91 -10.68 2.02 0.30
N ARG A 92 -10.39 0.92 1.02
CA ARG A 92 -10.14 0.97 2.46
C ARG A 92 -8.87 1.73 2.79
N ASP A 93 -7.77 1.48 2.09
CA ASP A 93 -6.50 2.14 2.33
C ASP A 93 -6.64 3.65 2.08
N ILE A 94 -7.28 4.06 0.99
CA ILE A 94 -7.54 5.47 0.67
C ILE A 94 -8.40 6.13 1.76
N ILE A 95 -9.58 5.57 2.04
CA ILE A 95 -10.51 6.15 3.02
C ILE A 95 -9.89 6.15 4.42
N GLY A 96 -9.24 5.06 4.81
CA GLY A 96 -8.55 4.91 6.09
C GLY A 96 -7.44 5.93 6.25
N CYS A 97 -6.59 6.09 5.23
CA CYS A 97 -5.52 7.10 5.25
C CYS A 97 -6.08 8.53 5.38
N LEU A 98 -7.04 8.91 4.54
CA LEU A 98 -7.62 10.26 4.57
C LEU A 98 -8.31 10.57 5.91
N ASN A 99 -8.96 9.58 6.53
CA ASN A 99 -9.55 9.72 7.86
C ASN A 99 -8.51 9.74 9.00
N ASN A 100 -7.23 9.53 8.71
CA ASN A 100 -6.14 9.48 9.67
C ASN A 100 -4.98 10.43 9.29
N TRP A 101 -5.34 11.65 8.87
CA TRP A 101 -4.40 12.77 8.67
C TRP A 101 -3.39 12.60 7.53
N VAL A 102 -3.64 11.67 6.62
CA VAL A 102 -2.90 11.56 5.36
C VAL A 102 -3.54 12.51 4.36
N ASP A 103 -2.76 13.43 3.80
CA ASP A 103 -3.27 14.47 2.88
C ASP A 103 -3.39 13.98 1.43
N GLY A 104 -2.77 12.83 1.11
CA GLY A 104 -2.81 12.26 -0.23
C GLY A 104 -2.48 10.78 -0.29
N TRP A 105 -3.06 10.10 -1.28
CA TRP A 105 -2.81 8.69 -1.57
C TRP A 105 -2.35 8.54 -3.01
N VAL A 106 -1.25 7.84 -3.23
CA VAL A 106 -0.62 7.70 -4.54
C VAL A 106 -0.43 6.21 -4.86
N ASP A 107 -0.85 5.80 -6.06
CA ASP A 107 -0.54 4.47 -6.60
C ASP A 107 0.89 4.42 -7.17
N TRP A 108 1.41 3.24 -7.47
CA TRP A 108 2.81 3.05 -7.86
C TRP A 108 3.01 3.04 -9.35
N ASN A 109 2.39 2.08 -10.04
CA ASN A 109 2.45 1.98 -11.48
C ASN A 109 1.09 2.38 -12.02
N MET A 110 1.05 3.47 -12.79
CA MET A 110 -0.16 3.88 -13.49
C MET A 110 -0.59 2.84 -14.53
N VAL A 111 0.37 2.23 -15.22
CA VAL A 111 0.13 1.23 -16.28
C VAL A 111 1.26 0.21 -16.27
N LEU A 112 0.91 -1.05 -16.54
CA LEU A 112 1.85 -2.16 -16.74
C LEU A 112 1.44 -2.97 -17.97
N ASP A 113 2.38 -3.77 -18.47
CA ASP A 113 2.04 -4.80 -19.46
C ASP A 113 1.17 -5.90 -18.85
N THR A 114 0.71 -6.83 -19.69
CA THR A 114 -0.17 -7.91 -19.25
C THR A 114 0.50 -8.95 -18.35
N LYS A 115 1.78 -8.79 -18.01
CA LYS A 115 2.54 -9.64 -17.09
C LYS A 115 2.93 -8.89 -15.81
N GLY A 116 2.58 -7.61 -15.69
CA GLY A 116 2.93 -6.77 -14.54
C GLY A 116 4.30 -6.09 -14.63
N GLY A 117 4.83 -5.93 -15.84
CA GLY A 117 6.15 -5.37 -16.14
C GLY A 117 6.12 -4.09 -17.01
N PRO A 118 7.29 -3.63 -17.51
CA PRO A 118 8.62 -4.26 -17.37
C PRO A 118 9.24 -4.04 -15.98
N ASN A 119 9.96 -5.05 -15.46
CA ASN A 119 10.67 -4.97 -14.20
C ASN A 119 11.97 -5.78 -14.30
N TRP A 120 13.12 -5.10 -14.16
CA TRP A 120 14.44 -5.71 -14.34
C TRP A 120 14.75 -6.83 -13.34
N ALA A 121 14.20 -6.74 -12.12
CA ALA A 121 14.39 -7.72 -11.05
C ALA A 121 13.31 -8.80 -11.04
N ASN A 122 12.42 -8.83 -12.06
CA ASN A 122 11.27 -9.71 -12.14
C ASN A 122 10.32 -9.60 -10.92
N ASN A 123 10.27 -8.43 -10.29
CA ASN A 123 9.36 -8.15 -9.18
C ASN A 123 8.01 -7.63 -9.70
N TRP A 124 7.20 -8.55 -10.22
CA TRP A 124 5.93 -8.25 -10.89
C TRP A 124 4.83 -7.83 -9.91
N CYS A 125 3.99 -6.89 -10.35
CA CYS A 125 2.81 -6.45 -9.61
C CYS A 125 1.66 -6.12 -10.59
N ILE A 126 0.49 -5.74 -10.06
CA ILE A 126 -0.62 -5.27 -10.89
C ILE A 126 -0.59 -3.75 -11.05
N ALA A 127 -1.36 -3.22 -12.01
CA ALA A 127 -1.86 -1.85 -12.03
C ALA A 127 -3.39 -1.94 -12.21
N LEU A 128 -4.16 -1.03 -11.60
CA LEU A 128 -5.62 -1.01 -11.69
C LEU A 128 -6.13 -0.08 -12.79
#